data_AF-A0A840I013-F1
#
_entry.id   AF-A0A840I013-F1
#
_cell.length_a   1.000
_cell.length_b   1.000
_cell.length_c   1.000
_cell.angle_alpha   90.00
_cell.angle_beta   90.00
_cell.angle_gamma   90.00
#
_symmetry.space_group_name_H-M   'P 1'
#
loop_
_entity.id
_entity.type
_entity.pdbx_description
1 polymer ?
#
loop_
_entity_poly.entity_id
_entity_poly.type
_entity_poly.pdbx_seq_one_letter_code
_entity_poly.pdbx_strand_id
1 'polypeptide(L)'
;MTQNVIEAEQLTVLAHAAGKEAVEPILDAFWQSNDELADQLSNALSSQDIDAIAKAAHALKGSASNLGAVRMAETAREIEYAGKASDLPAVRSAYDRLFGDIEVTKAAFVQLMASI
;
A
#
# COMPACT_ATOMS: atom_id res chain seq x y z
N MET A 1 10.77 -5.14 -18.09
CA MET A 1 9.91 -4.09 -17.51
C MET A 1 10.23 -4.03 -16.03
N THR A 2 11.17 -3.19 -15.61
CA THR A 2 11.43 -2.95 -14.19
C THR A 2 10.27 -2.12 -13.66
N GLN A 3 9.29 -2.77 -13.03
CA GLN A 3 8.15 -2.09 -12.42
C GLN A 3 8.66 -1.18 -11.30
N ASN A 4 8.25 0.08 -11.34
CA ASN A 4 8.63 1.11 -10.38
C ASN A 4 7.94 0.81 -9.04
N VAL A 5 8.69 0.37 -8.02
CA VAL A 5 8.12 -0.05 -6.72
C VAL A 5 7.62 1.15 -5.93
N ILE A 6 8.38 2.25 -5.98
CA ILE A 6 8.09 3.51 -5.28
C ILE A 6 8.36 4.72 -6.19
N GLU A 7 7.70 5.82 -5.90
CA GLU A 7 8.01 7.16 -6.38
C GLU A 7 8.81 7.90 -5.31
N ALA A 8 10.13 7.95 -5.48
CA ALA A 8 11.03 8.52 -4.49
C ALA A 8 10.81 10.02 -4.25
N GLU A 9 10.24 10.75 -5.21
CA GLU A 9 10.04 12.20 -5.13
C GLU A 9 9.23 12.61 -3.91
N GLN A 10 8.11 11.94 -3.61
CA GLN A 10 7.23 12.32 -2.50
C GLN A 10 7.94 12.27 -1.14
N LEU A 11 8.60 11.14 -0.86
CA LEU A 11 9.33 10.96 0.39
C LEU A 11 10.57 11.87 0.47
N THR A 12 11.25 12.08 -0.65
CA THR A 12 12.44 12.94 -0.72
C THR A 12 12.08 14.41 -0.48
N VAL A 13 10.98 14.90 -1.07
CA VAL A 13 10.48 16.26 -0.83
C VAL A 13 10.13 16.45 0.65
N LEU A 14 9.47 15.46 1.26
CA LEU A 14 9.15 15.50 2.69
C LEU A 14 10.42 15.53 3.55
N ALA A 15 11.41 14.69 3.25
CA ALA A 15 12.68 14.66 3.95
C ALA A 15 13.46 15.97 3.82
N HIS A 16 13.49 16.58 2.63
CA HIS A 16 14.13 17.88 2.43
C HIS A 16 13.41 19.03 3.15
N ALA A 17 12.08 18.97 3.26
CA ALA A 17 11.29 20.03 3.90
C ALA A 17 11.29 19.94 5.44
N ALA A 18 11.22 18.74 5.99
CA ALA A 18 11.02 18.51 7.44
C ALA A 18 12.21 17.86 8.15
N GLY A 19 13.21 17.38 7.41
CA GLY A 19 14.32 16.59 7.94
C GLY A 19 14.01 15.09 7.92
N LYS A 20 15.06 14.27 7.84
CA LYS A 20 14.98 12.81 7.75
C LYS A 20 14.33 12.20 9.00
N GLU A 21 14.65 12.74 10.17
CA GLU A 21 14.15 12.32 11.47
C GLU A 21 12.64 12.55 11.61
N ALA A 22 12.08 13.51 10.88
CA ALA A 22 10.63 13.75 10.84
C ALA A 22 9.89 12.76 9.94
N VAL A 23 10.58 12.11 9.00
CA VAL A 23 9.99 11.13 8.06
C VAL A 23 9.84 9.76 8.69
N GLU A 24 10.76 9.35 9.57
CA GLU A 24 10.69 8.07 10.28
C GLU A 24 9.34 7.81 10.97
N PRO A 25 8.82 8.71 11.85
CA PRO A 25 7.52 8.48 12.47
C PRO A 25 6.34 8.51 11.48
N ILE A 26 6.49 9.18 10.34
CA ILE A 26 5.48 9.19 9.27
C ILE A 26 5.44 7.84 8.57
N LEU A 27 6.61 7.24 8.30
CA LEU A 27 6.72 5.89 7.75
C LEU A 27 6.17 4.86 8.74
N ASP A 28 6.48 4.98 10.03
CA ASP A 28 5.95 4.09 11.06
C ASP A 28 4.42 4.14 11.11
N ALA A 29 3.84 5.35 11.14
CA ALA A 29 2.39 5.53 11.12
C ALA A 29 1.75 5.00 9.82
N PHE A 30 2.42 5.18 8.69
CA PHE A 30 1.99 4.61 7.41
C PHE A 30 1.96 3.08 7.45
N TRP A 31 3.02 2.45 7.95
CA TRP A 31 3.08 0.99 8.02
C TRP A 31 2.05 0.42 8.98
N GLN A 32 1.90 1.01 10.16
CA GLN A 32 0.84 0.62 11.08
C GLN A 32 -0.55 0.71 10.43
N SER A 33 -0.84 1.82 9.76
CA SER A 33 -2.12 2.00 9.07
C SER A 33 -2.33 0.98 7.95
N ASN A 34 -1.29 0.65 7.17
CA ASN A 34 -1.42 -0.32 6.08
C ASN A 34 -1.54 -1.76 6.59
N ASP A 35 -0.88 -2.11 7.70
CA ASP A 35 -1.04 -3.42 8.34
C ASP A 35 -2.49 -3.57 8.86
N GLU A 36 -3.05 -2.55 9.52
CA GLU A 36 -4.45 -2.54 9.96
C GLU A 36 -5.44 -2.68 8.78
N LEU A 37 -5.15 -2.00 7.65
CA LEU A 37 -5.98 -2.10 6.43
C LEU A 37 -5.86 -3.48 5.76
N ALA A 38 -4.68 -4.09 5.77
CA ALA A 38 -4.46 -5.44 5.25
C ALA A 38 -5.22 -6.49 6.08
N ASP A 39 -5.26 -6.32 7.41
CA ASP A 39 -6.06 -7.16 8.31
C ASP A 39 -7.56 -6.98 8.09
N GLN A 40 -8.04 -5.74 7.94
CA GLN A 40 -9.44 -5.46 7.58
C GLN A 40 -9.83 -6.12 6.26
N LEU A 41 -8.95 -6.06 5.27
CA LEU A 41 -9.16 -6.69 3.96
C LEU A 41 -9.18 -8.22 4.06
N SER A 42 -8.31 -8.82 4.88
CA SER A 42 -8.29 -10.26 5.18
C SER A 42 -9.61 -10.73 5.79
N ASN A 43 -10.11 -9.97 6.79
CA ASN A 43 -11.37 -10.25 7.46
C ASN A 43 -12.55 -10.15 6.49
N ALA A 44 -12.59 -9.09 5.67
CA ALA A 44 -13.63 -8.89 4.66
C ALA A 44 -13.62 -10.00 3.58
N LEU A 45 -12.44 -10.50 3.20
CA LEU A 45 -12.27 -11.64 2.30
C LEU A 45 -12.79 -12.95 2.89
N SER A 46 -12.65 -13.12 4.20
CA SER A 46 -13.12 -14.30 4.93
C SER A 46 -14.64 -14.29 5.07
N SER A 47 -15.26 -13.13 5.29
CA SER A 47 -16.71 -12.95 5.33
C SER A 47 -17.36 -12.77 3.96
N GLN A 48 -16.56 -12.66 2.88
CA GLN A 48 -17.01 -12.34 1.52
C GLN A 48 -17.80 -11.03 1.44
N ASP A 49 -17.49 -10.07 2.32
CA ASP A 49 -18.13 -8.76 2.34
C ASP A 49 -17.50 -7.85 1.28
N ILE A 50 -18.15 -7.79 0.12
CA ILE A 50 -17.70 -7.04 -1.05
C ILE A 50 -17.55 -5.54 -0.77
N ASP A 51 -18.48 -4.95 0.00
CA ASP A 51 -18.45 -3.54 0.33
C ASP A 51 -17.27 -3.22 1.25
N ALA A 52 -17.02 -4.09 2.24
CA ALA A 52 -15.87 -3.96 3.11
C ALA A 52 -14.53 -4.15 2.36
N ILE A 53 -14.45 -5.12 1.44
CA ILE A 53 -13.29 -5.32 0.56
C ILE A 53 -12.99 -4.04 -0.22
N ALA A 54 -14.00 -3.48 -0.91
CA ALA A 54 -13.81 -2.30 -1.74
C ALA A 54 -13.39 -1.07 -0.91
N LYS A 55 -13.94 -0.90 0.30
CA LYS A 55 -13.59 0.19 1.22
C LYS A 55 -12.17 0.08 1.76
N ALA A 56 -11.77 -1.10 2.24
CA ALA A 56 -10.42 -1.33 2.76
C ALA A 56 -9.37 -1.12 1.66
N ALA A 57 -9.62 -1.66 0.47
CA ALA A 57 -8.74 -1.49 -0.68
C ALA A 57 -8.65 -0.02 -1.14
N HIS A 58 -9.76 0.71 -1.12
CA HIS A 58 -9.76 2.15 -1.44
C HIS A 58 -8.89 2.96 -0.47
N ALA A 59 -9.01 2.68 0.83
CA ALA A 59 -8.20 3.34 1.86
C ALA A 59 -6.71 2.98 1.73
N LEU A 60 -6.38 1.70 1.50
CA LEU A 60 -5.01 1.23 1.30
C LEU A 60 -4.37 1.92 0.08
N LYS A 61 -5.11 1.99 -1.03
CA LYS A 61 -4.67 2.71 -2.23
C LYS A 61 -4.33 4.17 -1.92
N GLY A 62 -5.23 4.88 -1.24
CA GLY A 62 -5.02 6.29 -0.88
C GLY A 62 -3.79 6.50 0.01
N SER A 63 -3.65 5.66 1.03
CA SER A 63 -2.48 5.66 1.92
C SER A 63 -1.18 5.43 1.12
N ALA A 64 -1.14 4.37 0.32
CA ALA A 64 0.01 4.02 -0.51
C ALA A 64 0.39 5.12 -1.50
N SER A 65 -0.59 5.72 -2.21
CA SER A 65 -0.34 6.82 -3.14
C SER A 65 0.23 8.06 -2.46
N ASN A 66 -0.15 8.34 -1.21
CA ASN A 66 0.28 9.54 -0.48
C ASN A 66 1.78 9.54 -0.12
N LEU A 67 2.42 8.37 -0.04
CA LEU A 67 3.87 8.25 0.20
C LEU A 67 4.62 7.70 -1.02
N GLY A 68 3.96 7.60 -2.17
CA GLY A 68 4.57 7.09 -3.39
C GLY A 68 4.82 5.58 -3.39
N ALA A 69 4.08 4.78 -2.60
CA ALA A 69 4.13 3.31 -2.67
C ALA A 69 3.34 2.79 -3.89
N VAL A 70 3.90 2.99 -5.09
CA VAL A 70 3.20 2.79 -6.38
C VAL A 70 2.63 1.39 -6.52
N ARG A 71 3.44 0.33 -6.32
CA ARG A 71 2.97 -1.05 -6.50
C ARG A 71 1.85 -1.44 -5.54
N MET A 72 1.96 -1.03 -4.28
CA MET A 72 0.89 -1.24 -3.30
C MET A 72 -0.40 -0.52 -3.75
N ALA A 73 -0.30 0.71 -4.23
CA ALA A 73 -1.45 1.45 -4.73
C ALA A 73 -2.10 0.80 -5.96
N GLU A 74 -1.30 0.26 -6.88
CA GLU A 74 -1.78 -0.47 -8.05
C GLU A 74 -2.51 -1.75 -7.66
N THR A 75 -1.92 -2.58 -6.79
CA THR A 75 -2.55 -3.81 -6.31
C THR A 75 -3.82 -3.52 -5.51
N ALA A 76 -3.82 -2.47 -4.67
CA ALA A 76 -5.01 -2.03 -3.95
C ALA A 76 -6.13 -1.58 -4.91
N ARG A 77 -5.79 -0.89 -5.99
CA ARG A 77 -6.74 -0.51 -7.05
C ARG A 77 -7.33 -1.73 -7.75
N GLU A 78 -6.52 -2.75 -8.02
CA GLU A 78 -7.01 -4.02 -8.59
C GLU A 78 -8.02 -4.70 -7.67
N ILE A 79 -7.71 -4.75 -6.37
CA ILE A 79 -8.63 -5.30 -5.35
C ILE A 79 -9.92 -4.49 -5.27
N GLU A 80 -9.83 -3.15 -5.25
CA GLU A 80 -11.00 -2.27 -5.21
C GLU A 80 -11.92 -2.51 -6.41
N TYR A 81 -11.36 -2.63 -7.62
CA TYR A 81 -12.14 -2.86 -8.83
C TYR A 81 -12.70 -4.28 -8.92
N ALA A 82 -11.93 -5.31 -8.56
CA ALA A 82 -12.42 -6.67 -8.50
C ALA A 82 -13.53 -6.83 -7.45
N GLY A 83 -13.39 -6.19 -6.29
CA GLY A 83 -14.42 -6.11 -5.26
C GLY A 83 -15.69 -5.47 -5.81
N LYS A 84 -15.61 -4.27 -6.42
CA LYS A 84 -16.77 -3.60 -7.04
C LYS A 84 -17.44 -4.43 -8.14
N ALA A 85 -16.68 -5.28 -8.84
CA ALA A 85 -17.21 -6.23 -9.83
C ALA A 85 -17.73 -7.55 -9.23
N SER A 86 -17.63 -7.74 -7.91
CA SER A 86 -17.94 -8.98 -7.18
C SER A 86 -17.13 -10.19 -7.66
N ASP A 87 -15.91 -9.97 -8.18
CA ASP A 87 -14.99 -11.01 -8.63
C ASP A 87 -14.04 -11.43 -7.48
N LEU A 88 -14.55 -12.25 -6.57
CA LEU A 88 -13.78 -12.76 -5.42
C LEU A 88 -12.51 -13.54 -5.82
N PRO A 89 -12.50 -14.37 -6.88
CA PRO A 89 -11.27 -14.98 -7.37
C PRO A 89 -10.19 -13.95 -7.74
N ALA A 90 -10.55 -12.89 -8.48
CA ALA A 90 -9.61 -11.83 -8.82
C ALA A 90 -9.14 -11.06 -7.58
N VAL A 91 -10.04 -10.79 -6.61
CA VAL A 91 -9.66 -10.19 -5.33
C VAL A 91 -8.61 -11.03 -4.61
N ARG A 92 -8.82 -12.35 -4.46
CA ARG A 92 -7.85 -13.23 -3.78
C ARG A 92 -6.51 -13.25 -4.50
N SER A 93 -6.53 -13.34 -5.83
CA SER A 93 -5.30 -13.31 -6.63
C SER A 93 -4.48 -12.03 -6.42
N ALA A 94 -5.15 -10.87 -6.33
CA ALA A 94 -4.49 -9.60 -6.08
C ALA A 94 -4.07 -9.45 -4.60
N TYR A 95 -4.87 -9.94 -3.66
CA TYR A 95 -4.54 -9.96 -2.23
C TYR A 95 -3.29 -10.80 -1.95
N ASP A 96 -3.13 -11.96 -2.58
CA ASP A 96 -1.94 -12.81 -2.44
C ASP A 96 -0.66 -12.08 -2.92
N ARG A 97 -0.79 -11.20 -3.92
CA ARG A 97 0.33 -10.36 -4.40
C ARG A 97 0.66 -9.21 -3.44
N LEU A 98 -0.34 -8.68 -2.74
CA LEU A 98 -0.19 -7.50 -1.87
C LEU A 98 0.91 -7.69 -0.81
N PHE A 99 1.04 -8.89 -0.23
CA PHE A 99 2.11 -9.18 0.73
C PHE A 99 3.51 -9.04 0.11
N GLY A 100 3.68 -9.55 -1.11
CA GLY A 100 4.92 -9.39 -1.86
C GLY A 100 5.21 -7.92 -2.17
N ASP A 101 4.18 -7.16 -2.53
CA ASP A 101 4.29 -5.72 -2.78
C ASP A 101 4.68 -4.93 -1.52
N ILE A 102 4.11 -5.26 -0.36
CA ILE A 102 4.48 -4.65 0.93
C ILE A 102 5.97 -4.85 1.23
N GLU A 103 6.46 -6.08 1.10
CA GLU A 103 7.86 -6.38 1.43
C GLU A 103 8.85 -5.66 0.49
N VAL A 104 8.57 -5.61 -0.81
CA VAL A 104 9.43 -4.87 -1.74
C VAL A 104 9.35 -3.36 -1.53
N THR A 105 8.18 -2.82 -1.15
CA THR A 105 8.02 -1.40 -0.83
C THR A 105 8.77 -1.04 0.45
N LYS A 106 8.70 -1.87 1.51
CA LYS A 106 9.51 -1.70 2.74
C LYS A 106 10.99 -1.62 2.42
N ALA A 107 11.51 -2.57 1.64
CA ALA A 107 12.91 -2.58 1.23
C ALA A 107 13.29 -1.32 0.43
N ALA A 108 12.42 -0.88 -0.49
CA ALA A 108 12.66 0.31 -1.30
C ALA A 108 12.67 1.61 -0.47
N PHE A 109 11.75 1.78 0.49
CA PHE A 109 11.78 2.95 1.39
C PHE A 109 13.00 2.94 2.30
N VAL A 110 13.44 1.79 2.81
CA VAL A 110 14.69 1.70 3.60
C VAL A 110 15.90 2.13 2.76
N GLN A 111 16.01 1.63 1.52
CA GLN A 111 17.10 2.02 0.61
C GLN A 111 17.07 3.52 0.28
N LEU A 112 15.88 4.06 0.02
CA LEU A 112 15.70 5.48 -0.23
C LEU A 112 16.14 6.31 0.98
N MET A 113 15.64 6.01 2.17
CA MET A 113 16.03 6.69 3.41
C MET A 113 17.52 6.57 3.69
N ALA A 114 18.19 5.48 3.32
CA ALA A 114 19.66 5.37 3.46
C ALA A 114 20.44 6.25 2.46
N SER A 115 19.81 6.64 1.34
CA SER A 115 20.43 7.42 0.26
C SER A 115 20.20 8.94 0.36
N ILE A 116 19.24 9.37 1.19
CA ILE A 116 18.97 10.78 1.54
C ILE A 116 19.71 11.13 2.84
#